data_AF-A0A411HEI5-F1
#
_entry.id   AF-A0A411HEI5-F1
#
_cell.length_a   1.000
_cell.length_b   1.000
_cell.length_c   1.000
_cell.angle_alpha   90.00
_cell.angle_beta   90.00
_cell.angle_gamma   90.00
#
_symmetry.space_group_name_H-M   'P 1'
#
loop_
_entity.id
_entity.type
_entity.pdbx_description
1 polymer ?
#
loop_
_entity_poly.entity_id
_entity_poly.type
_entity_poly.pdbx_seq_one_letter_code
_entity_poly.pdbx_strand_id
1 'polypeptide(L)' 'MAKAVAVTAADLAPLKPRQLTSMRQRGVVSSAELIPLQFRMPPEFVRAFKQAALDRNMKLNELLNECFQQFMKKI' A
#
# COMPACT_ATOMS: atom_id res chain seq x y z
N MET A 1 39.29 -16.25 -27.47
CA MET A 1 38.81 -17.58 -27.06
C MET A 1 38.17 -17.44 -25.69
N ALA A 2 36.85 -17.61 -25.58
CA ALA A 2 36.12 -17.46 -24.32
C ALA A 2 36.37 -18.69 -23.43
N LYS A 3 36.84 -18.48 -22.21
CA LYS A 3 37.20 -19.53 -21.26
C LYS A 3 35.94 -20.02 -20.56
N ALA A 4 35.67 -21.33 -20.61
CA ALA A 4 34.51 -21.94 -19.96
C ALA A 4 34.62 -21.76 -18.44
N VAL A 5 33.61 -21.13 -17.83
CA VAL A 5 33.47 -21.00 -16.38
C VAL A 5 32.75 -22.24 -15.86
N ALA A 6 33.32 -22.89 -14.85
CA ALA A 6 32.71 -24.06 -14.23
C ALA A 6 31.50 -23.61 -13.38
N VAL A 7 30.33 -24.15 -13.72
CA VAL A 7 29.09 -23.95 -12.97
C VAL A 7 29.23 -24.59 -11.59
N THR A 8 28.97 -23.84 -10.52
CA THR A 8 29.10 -24.33 -9.14
C THR A 8 27.73 -24.62 -8.54
N ALA A 9 27.67 -25.39 -7.45
CA ALA A 9 26.41 -25.76 -6.79
C ALA A 9 25.54 -24.56 -6.36
N ALA A 10 26.13 -23.36 -6.25
CA ALA A 10 25.40 -22.12 -5.98
C ALA A 10 24.49 -21.68 -7.14
N ASP A 11 24.79 -22.07 -8.38
CA ASP A 11 23.95 -21.77 -9.57
C ASP A 11 22.68 -22.63 -9.63
N LEU A 12 22.58 -23.67 -8.81
CA LEU A 12 21.44 -24.58 -8.78
C LEU A 12 20.33 -24.14 -7.81
N ALA A 13 20.48 -22.98 -7.15
CA ALA A 13 19.47 -22.44 -6.27
C ALA A 13 18.23 -21.99 -7.08
N PRO A 14 17.01 -22.47 -6.77
CA PRO A 14 15.81 -22.07 -7.50
C PRO A 14 15.55 -20.57 -7.37
N LEU A 15 15.78 -19.82 -8.46
CA LEU A 15 15.34 -18.43 -8.58
C LEU A 15 13.81 -18.41 -8.65
N LYS A 16 13.16 -18.20 -7.51
CA LYS A 16 11.70 -18.12 -7.40
C LYS A 16 11.22 -16.91 -8.24
N PRO A 17 10.52 -17.11 -9.37
CA PRO A 17 10.05 -15.99 -10.15
C PRO A 17 8.91 -15.31 -9.40
N ARG A 18 9.12 -14.06 -9.00
CA ARG A 18 8.10 -13.24 -8.33
C ARG A 18 7.03 -12.88 -9.36
N GLN A 19 5.87 -13.52 -9.29
CA GLN A 19 4.74 -13.20 -10.15
C GLN A 19 4.17 -11.82 -9.78
N LEU A 20 4.20 -10.89 -10.72
CA LEU A 20 3.56 -9.57 -10.62
C LEU A 20 2.24 -9.62 -11.39
N THR A 21 1.14 -9.90 -10.69
CA THR A 21 -0.20 -9.78 -11.28
C THR A 21 -0.75 -8.38 -11.01
N SER A 22 -0.48 -7.44 -11.92
CA SER A 22 -1.07 -6.10 -11.88
C SER A 22 -2.43 -6.11 -12.60
N MET A 23 -3.52 -6.33 -11.86
CA MET A 23 -4.87 -6.04 -12.37
C MET A 23 -5.06 -4.52 -12.40
N ARG A 24 -5.11 -3.92 -13.60
CA ARG A 24 -5.34 -2.49 -13.81
C ARG A 24 -6.75 -2.10 -13.34
N GLN A 25 -6.88 -1.50 -12.16
CA GLN A 25 -8.07 -0.73 -11.80
C GLN A 25 -7.97 0.66 -12.44
N ARG A 26 -8.84 0.91 -13.44
CA ARG A 26 -8.88 2.15 -14.22
C ARG A 26 -9.59 3.24 -13.38
N GLY A 27 -8.98 4.42 -13.24
CA GLY A 27 -9.60 5.60 -12.59
C GLY A 27 -9.08 5.95 -11.19
N VAL A 28 -8.14 5.18 -10.63
CA VAL A 28 -7.48 5.52 -9.38
C VAL A 28 -6.23 6.35 -9.72
N VAL A 29 -6.10 7.55 -9.14
CA VAL A 29 -4.86 8.34 -9.20
C VAL A 29 -3.72 7.40 -8.82
N SER A 30 -2.71 7.32 -9.70
CA SER A 30 -1.59 6.40 -9.49
C SER A 30 -1.05 6.63 -8.09
N SER A 31 -0.83 5.56 -7.31
CA SER A 31 -0.23 5.71 -5.98
C SER A 31 1.14 6.40 -6.03
N ALA A 32 1.78 6.46 -7.21
CA ALA A 32 3.00 7.22 -7.45
C ALA A 32 2.82 8.75 -7.39
N GLU A 33 1.60 9.26 -7.55
CA GLU A 33 1.27 10.70 -7.50
C GLU A 33 0.75 11.12 -6.11
N LEU A 34 0.56 10.15 -5.19
CA LEU A 34 0.07 10.42 -3.85
C LEU A 34 1.23 10.73 -2.90
N ILE A 35 1.09 11.80 -2.11
CA ILE A 35 2.05 12.15 -1.07
C ILE A 35 1.65 11.42 0.22
N PRO A 36 2.58 10.70 0.89
CA PRO A 36 2.27 10.02 2.13
C PRO A 36 2.09 11.01 3.28
N LEU A 37 0.97 10.93 3.99
CA LEU A 37 0.75 11.62 5.26
C LEU A 37 1.21 10.73 6.41
N GLN A 38 2.19 11.20 7.19
CA GLN A 38 2.72 10.47 8.34
C GLN A 38 2.23 11.10 9.64
N PHE A 39 1.13 10.57 10.18
CA PHE A 39 0.61 10.98 11.48
C PHE A 39 1.10 10.05 12.58
N ARG A 40 1.52 10.64 13.71
CA ARG A 40 1.75 9.90 14.95
C ARG A 40 0.52 10.07 15.83
N MET A 41 -0.20 8.97 16.05
CA MET A 41 -1.41 8.94 16.87
C MET A 41 -1.27 7.90 17.98
N PRO A 42 -1.94 8.08 19.12
CA PRO A 42 -2.00 7.06 20.16
C PRO A 42 -2.59 5.74 19.62
N PRO A 43 -2.13 4.58 20.11
CA PRO A 43 -2.59 3.28 19.62
C PRO A 43 -4.09 3.09 19.78
N GLU A 44 -4.68 3.59 20.87
CA GLU A 44 -6.13 3.51 21.12
C GLU A 44 -6.93 4.28 20.09
N PHE A 45 -6.45 5.47 19.69
CA PHE A 45 -7.09 6.25 18.62
C PHE A 45 -7.03 5.49 17.30
N VAL A 46 -5.87 4.91 16.95
CA VAL A 46 -5.72 4.15 15.70
C VAL A 46 -6.66 2.94 15.66
N ARG A 47 -6.85 2.26 16.79
CA ARG A 47 -7.81 1.14 16.90
C ARG A 47 -9.24 1.60 16.69
N ALA A 48 -9.67 2.63 17.42
CA ALA A 48 -11.02 3.18 17.28
C ALA A 48 -11.29 3.70 15.86
N PHE A 49 -10.31 4.38 15.25
CA PHE A 49 -10.41 4.89 13.89
C PHE A 49 -10.53 3.75 12.86
N LYS A 50 -9.75 2.67 13.02
CA LYS A 50 -9.88 1.48 12.19
C LYS A 50 -11.25 0.82 12.34
N GLN A 51 -11.75 0.71 13.57
CA GLN A 51 -13.08 0.14 13.83
C GLN A 51 -14.18 0.97 13.15
N ALA A 52 -14.13 2.30 13.29
CA ALA A 52 -15.10 3.19 12.65
C ALA A 52 -15.10 3.09 11.12
N ALA A 53 -13.94 2.85 10.50
CA ALA A 53 -13.86 2.61 9.07
C ALA A 53 -14.51 1.28 8.66
N LEU A 54 -14.29 0.22 9.44
CA LEU A 54 -14.91 -1.10 9.23
C LEU A 54 -16.42 -1.02 9.39
N ASP A 55 -16.92 -0.37 10.43
CA ASP A 55 -18.36 -0.22 10.70
C ASP A 55 -19.10 0.48 9.55
N ARG A 56 -18.39 1.33 8.80
CA ARG A 56 -18.91 2.08 7.64
C ARG A 56 -18.58 1.43 6.29
N ASN A 57 -17.90 0.27 6.29
CA ASN A 57 -17.40 -0.39 5.08
C ASN A 57 -16.51 0.53 4.20
N MET A 58 -15.64 1.35 4.81
CA MET A 58 -14.77 2.31 4.14
C MET A 58 -13.28 2.01 4.33
N LYS A 59 -12.44 2.44 3.39
CA LYS A 59 -10.98 2.47 3.60
C LYS A 59 -10.60 3.60 4.55
N LEU A 60 -9.47 3.45 5.25
CA LEU A 60 -8.96 4.49 6.16
C LEU A 60 -8.79 5.86 5.48
N ASN A 61 -8.30 5.86 4.24
CA ASN A 61 -8.13 7.08 3.46
C ASN A 61 -9.47 7.72 3.08
N GLU A 62 -10.50 6.91 2.83
CA GLU A 62 -11.85 7.39 2.49
C GLU A 62 -12.51 8.01 3.73
N LEU A 63 -12.43 7.33 4.87
CA LEU A 63 -12.92 7.87 6.15
C LEU A 63 -12.19 9.19 6.50
N LEU A 64 -10.87 9.25 6.30
CA LEU A 64 -10.10 10.47 6.55
C LEU A 64 -10.56 11.62 5.66
N ASN A 65 -10.76 11.36 4.37
CA ASN A 65 -11.27 12.36 3.42
C ASN A 65 -12.68 12.82 3.78
N GLU A 66 -13.56 11.89 4.20
CA GLU A 66 -14.91 12.23 4.64
C GLU A 66 -14.90 13.12 5.88
N CYS A 67 -14.12 12.74 6.90
CA CYS A 67 -13.94 13.56 8.11
C CYS A 67 -13.42 14.96 7.77
N PHE A 68 -12.45 15.05 6.87
CA PHE A 68 -11.90 16.34 6.42
C PHE A 68 -12.95 17.19 5.69
N GLN A 69 -13.69 16.61 4.74
CA GLN A 69 -14.76 17.34 4.03
C GLN A 69 -15.88 17.79 4.97
N GLN A 70 -16.28 16.95 5.93
CA GLN A 70 -17.27 17.33 6.94
C GLN A 70 -16.75 18.47 7.84
N PHE A 71 -15.47 18.46 8.17
CA PHE A 71 -14.84 19.55 8.93
C PHE A 71 -14.83 20.86 8.12
N MET A 72 -14.43 20.81 6.84
CA MET A 72 -14.40 21.98 5.96
C MET A 72 -15.79 22.60 5.72
N LYS A 73 -16.86 21.81 5.73
CA LYS A 73 -18.25 22.31 5.63
C LYS A 73 -18.75 23.02 6.88
N LYS A 74 -18.07 22.83 8.02
CA LYS A 74 -18.41 23.44 9.31
C LYS A 74 -17.65 24.75 9.57
N ILE A 75 -16.69 25.08 8.70
CA ILE A 75 -15.98 26.37 8.66
C ILE A 75 -16.75 27.29 7.72
#